data_AF-A0A2M8P858-F1
#
_entry.id   AF-A0A2M8P858-F1
#
_cell.length_a   1.000
_cell.length_b   1.000
_cell.length_c   1.000
_cell.angle_alpha   90.00
_cell.angle_beta   90.00
_cell.angle_gamma   90.00
#
_symmetry.space_group_name_H-M   'P 1'
#
loop_
_entity.id
_entity.type
_entity.pdbx_description
1 polymer ?
#
loop_
_entity_poly.entity_id
_entity_poly.type
_entity_poly.pdbx_seq_one_letter_code
_entity_poly.pdbx_strand_id
1 'polypeptide(L)'
;GREIAEQRDYSEAVAQIIDEEVKKIVDEAYQRALNVLTEHREELERVAQRLMEVETIDYEEFMQLMGETPVPNRRKRPEMLPKSAEKPAAQREQRDDLPPRIGTAASPA
;
A
#
# COMPACT_ATOMS: atom_id res chain seq x y z
N GLY A 1 32.81 -1.27 -5.75
CA GLY A 1 31.56 -1.94 -6.14
C GLY A 1 31.53 -3.31 -5.54
N ARG A 2 30.57 -3.57 -4.64
CA ARG A 2 30.14 -4.92 -4.27
C ARG A 2 28.64 -4.93 -4.52
N GLU A 3 28.29 -5.13 -5.78
CA GLU A 3 26.92 -5.36 -6.19
C GLU A 3 26.64 -6.84 -5.96
N ILE A 4 25.97 -7.12 -4.85
CA ILE A 4 24.90 -8.09 -4.66
C ILE A 4 24.76 -9.07 -5.85
N ALA A 5 25.62 -10.08 -5.87
CA ALA A 5 25.38 -11.32 -6.61
C ALA A 5 25.07 -12.40 -5.57
N GLU A 6 23.96 -12.22 -4.86
CA GLU A 6 23.28 -13.34 -4.22
C GLU A 6 22.58 -14.08 -5.36
N GLN A 7 23.38 -14.81 -6.13
CA GLN A 7 22.92 -15.69 -7.18
C GLN A 7 22.03 -16.70 -6.48
N ARG A 8 20.72 -16.57 -6.70
CA ARG A 8 19.67 -17.32 -6.01
C ARG A 8 19.98 -18.82 -6.04
N ASP A 9 20.48 -19.36 -4.93
CA ASP A 9 20.77 -20.79 -4.73
C ASP A 9 19.47 -21.59 -4.51
N TYR A 10 18.52 -21.52 -5.44
CA TYR A 10 17.37 -22.41 -5.46
C TYR A 10 17.52 -23.34 -6.66
N SER A 11 17.34 -24.64 -6.48
CA SER A 11 17.33 -25.58 -7.61
C SER A 11 16.15 -25.26 -8.53
N GLU A 12 16.26 -25.57 -9.83
CA GLU A 12 15.15 -25.41 -10.78
C GLU A 12 13.85 -26.10 -10.28
N ALA A 13 14.00 -27.23 -9.59
CA ALA A 13 12.89 -27.92 -8.95
C ALA A 13 12.21 -27.09 -7.85
N VAL A 14 12.98 -26.38 -7.03
CA VAL A 14 12.43 -25.48 -5.98
C VAL A 14 11.75 -24.27 -6.62
N ALA A 15 12.32 -23.71 -7.68
CA ALA A 15 11.70 -22.61 -8.42
C ALA A 15 10.35 -23.02 -9.03
N GLN A 16 10.29 -24.21 -9.63
CA GLN A 16 9.04 -24.77 -10.17
C GLN A 16 7.95 -24.93 -9.10
N ILE A 17 8.31 -25.44 -7.92
CA ILE A 17 7.36 -25.60 -6.80
C ILE A 17 6.79 -24.23 -6.36
N ILE A 18 7.64 -23.19 -6.33
CA ILE A 18 7.20 -21.84 -5.96
C ILE A 18 6.19 -21.31 -6.98
N ASP A 19 6.48 -21.44 -8.28
CA ASP A 19 5.58 -20.97 -9.33
C ASP A 19 4.23 -21.71 -9.31
N GLU A 20 4.25 -23.01 -9.03
CA GLU A 20 3.05 -23.82 -8.87
C GLU A 20 2.18 -23.34 -7.69
N GLU A 21 2.78 -23.06 -6.53
CA GLU A 21 2.04 -22.59 -5.37
C GLU A 21 1.51 -21.16 -5.56
N VAL A 22 2.28 -20.28 -6.21
CA VAL A 22 1.81 -18.93 -6.58
C VAL A 22 0.59 -19.02 -7.48
N LYS A 23 0.65 -19.87 -8.52
CA LYS A 23 -0.47 -20.09 -9.43
C LYS A 23 -1.71 -20.58 -8.66
N LYS A 24 -1.54 -21.56 -7.79
CA LYS A 24 -2.62 -22.11 -6.96
C LYS A 24 -3.28 -21.03 -6.11
N ILE A 25 -2.50 -20.17 -5.44
CA ILE A 25 -3.02 -19.06 -4.63
C ILE A 25 -3.86 -18.10 -5.48
N VAL A 26 -3.37 -17.75 -6.68
CA VAL A 26 -4.08 -16.85 -7.60
C VAL A 26 -5.37 -17.48 -8.08
N ASP A 27 -5.33 -18.75 -8.49
CA ASP A 27 -6.50 -19.49 -8.97
C ASP A 27 -7.56 -19.60 -7.85
N GLU A 28 -7.17 -19.93 -6.62
CA GLU A 28 -8.07 -19.95 -5.47
C GLU A 28 -8.69 -18.57 -5.19
N ALA A 29 -7.89 -17.50 -5.23
CA ALA A 29 -8.40 -16.15 -5.02
C ALA A 29 -9.38 -15.73 -6.12
N TYR A 30 -9.10 -16.08 -7.37
CA TYR A 30 -9.98 -15.84 -8.51
C TYR A 30 -11.32 -16.59 -8.34
N GLN A 31 -11.28 -17.88 -8.01
CA GLN A 31 -12.49 -18.67 -7.80
C GLN A 31 -13.32 -18.13 -6.63
N ARG A 32 -12.68 -17.72 -5.52
CA ARG A 32 -13.37 -17.06 -4.41
C ARG A 32 -14.07 -15.78 -4.87
N ALA A 33 -13.39 -14.92 -5.62
CA ALA A 33 -13.99 -13.69 -6.14
C ALA A 33 -15.17 -13.99 -7.06
N LEU A 34 -15.03 -14.95 -7.98
CA LEU A 34 -16.10 -15.36 -8.88
C LEU A 34 -17.31 -15.91 -8.13
N ASN A 35 -17.08 -16.73 -7.11
CA ASN A 35 -18.15 -17.26 -6.26
C ASN A 35 -18.90 -16.13 -5.55
N VAL A 36 -18.18 -15.20 -4.92
CA VAL A 36 -18.81 -14.03 -4.26
C VAL A 36 -19.65 -13.22 -5.24
N LEU A 37 -19.12 -12.93 -6.44
CA LEU A 37 -19.86 -12.17 -7.46
C LEU A 37 -21.07 -12.93 -8.00
N THR A 38 -21.00 -14.26 -8.05
CA THR A 38 -22.08 -15.11 -8.55
C THR A 38 -23.16 -15.31 -7.49
N GLU A 39 -22.79 -15.51 -6.23
CA GLU A 39 -23.71 -15.60 -5.08
C GLU A 39 -24.49 -14.29 -4.91
N HIS A 40 -23.84 -13.15 -5.13
CA HIS A 40 -24.44 -11.81 -5.05
C HIS A 40 -24.80 -11.20 -6.41
N ARG A 41 -25.20 -12.05 -7.38
CA ARG A 41 -25.47 -11.62 -8.76
C ARG A 41 -26.59 -10.59 -8.86
N GLU A 42 -27.61 -10.70 -8.00
CA GLU A 42 -28.74 -9.77 -7.95
C GLU A 42 -28.32 -8.40 -7.43
N GLU A 43 -27.57 -8.34 -6.32
CA GLU A 43 -26.97 -7.11 -5.79
C GLU A 43 -26.10 -6.43 -6.85
N LEU A 44 -25.24 -7.21 -7.51
CA LEU A 44 -24.36 -6.71 -8.57
C LEU A 44 -25.14 -6.06 -9.71
N GLU A 45 -26.25 -6.68 -10.14
CA GLU A 45 -27.12 -6.12 -11.20
C GLU A 45 -27.79 -4.82 -10.74
N ARG A 46 -28.27 -4.76 -9.49
CA ARG A 46 -28.84 -3.52 -8.92
C ARG A 46 -27.83 -2.39 -8.92
N VAL A 47 -26.61 -2.66 -8.48
CA VAL A 47 -25.52 -1.66 -8.46
C VAL A 47 -25.14 -1.23 -9.88
N ALA A 48 -25.01 -2.16 -10.82
CA ALA A 48 -24.69 -1.86 -12.21
C ALA A 48 -25.78 -0.99 -12.86
N GLN A 49 -27.06 -1.35 -12.70
CA GLN A 49 -28.18 -0.57 -13.22
C GLN A 49 -28.19 0.84 -12.64
N ARG A 50 -27.90 0.98 -11.34
CA ARG A 50 -27.83 2.29 -10.70
C ARG A 50 -26.69 3.15 -11.26
N LEU A 51 -25.50 2.57 -11.43
CA LEU A 51 -24.36 3.28 -12.00
C LEU A 51 -24.59 3.73 -13.45
N MET A 52 -25.41 3.02 -14.22
CA MET A 52 -25.82 3.46 -15.56
C MET A 52 -26.68 4.74 -15.53
N GLU A 53 -27.36 5.03 -14.43
CA GLU A 53 -28.21 6.22 -14.28
C GLU A 53 -27.45 7.44 -13.75
N VAL A 54 -26.53 7.25 -12.78
CA VAL A 54 -25.91 8.35 -12.02
C VAL A 54 -24.38 8.43 -12.10
N GLU A 55 -23.73 7.52 -12.84
CA GLU A 55 -22.27 7.41 -13.04
C GLU A 55 -21.44 7.12 -11.78
N THR A 56 -21.88 7.54 -10.58
CA THR A 56 -21.22 7.33 -9.30
C THR A 56 -22.25 7.19 -8.18
N ILE A 57 -21.98 6.30 -7.23
CA ILE A 57 -22.78 6.12 -6.00
C ILE A 57 -21.87 6.27 -4.78
N ASP A 58 -22.42 6.78 -3.67
CA ASP A 58 -21.69 6.88 -2.42
C ASP A 58 -21.81 5.61 -1.55
N TYR A 59 -21.15 5.61 -0.39
CA TYR A 59 -21.15 4.46 0.52
C TYR A 59 -22.55 4.14 1.08
N GLU A 60 -23.34 5.17 1.42
CA GLU A 60 -24.66 4.96 2.03
C GLU A 60 -25.63 4.39 1.00
N GLU A 61 -25.59 4.92 -0.22
CA GLU A 61 -26.38 4.43 -1.36
C GLU A 61 -25.97 3.00 -1.74
N PHE A 62 -24.68 2.70 -1.81
CA PHE A 62 -24.19 1.34 -2.06
C PHE A 62 -24.71 0.35 -1.01
N MET A 63 -24.66 0.71 0.28
CA MET A 63 -25.12 -0.19 1.34
C MET A 63 -26.63 -0.43 1.30
N GLN A 64 -27.41 0.60 0.93
CA GLN A 64 -28.84 0.44 0.68
C GLN A 64 -29.11 -0.54 -0.47
N LEU A 65 -28.34 -0.50 -1.56
CA LEU A 65 -28.49 -1.42 -2.70
C LEU A 65 -28.11 -2.87 -2.35
N MET A 66 -27.16 -3.03 -1.41
CA MET A 66 -26.78 -4.32 -0.83
C MET A 66 -27.80 -4.85 0.19
N GLY A 67 -28.82 -4.07 0.56
CA GLY A 67 -29.82 -4.45 1.57
C GLY A 67 -29.29 -4.42 3.01
N GLU A 68 -28.14 -3.79 3.23
CA GLU A 68 -27.49 -3.69 4.53
C GLU A 68 -27.71 -2.31 5.16
N THR A 69 -27.76 -2.25 6.49
CA THR A 69 -27.82 -0.96 7.18
C THR A 69 -26.44 -0.31 7.16
N PRO A 70 -26.29 0.94 6.67
CA PRO A 70 -25.00 1.61 6.64
C PRO A 70 -24.40 1.67 8.04
N VAL A 71 -23.22 1.06 8.21
CA VAL A 71 -22.49 1.15 9.48
C VAL A 71 -21.62 2.41 9.46
N PRO A 72 -21.63 3.23 10.54
CA PRO A 72 -20.75 4.39 10.60
C PRO A 72 -19.30 3.97 10.44
N ASN A 73 -18.61 4.54 9.45
CA ASN A 73 -17.22 4.23 9.17
C ASN A 73 -16.33 4.63 10.37
N ARG A 74 -16.06 3.69 11.27
CA ARG A 74 -15.26 3.91 12.49
C ARG A 74 -13.77 4.08 12.22
N ARG A 75 -13.32 3.98 10.97
CA ARG A 75 -11.92 4.21 10.61
C ARG A 75 -11.68 5.71 10.45
N LYS A 76 -11.37 6.38 11.57
CA LYS A 76 -10.50 7.57 11.53
C LYS A 76 -9.16 7.11 10.97
N ARG A 77 -8.98 7.19 9.66
CA ARG A 77 -7.66 7.19 9.05
C ARG A 77 -7.00 8.47 9.56
N PRO A 78 -5.87 8.43 10.29
CA PRO A 78 -5.18 9.67 10.60
C PRO A 78 -4.90 10.35 9.26
N GLU A 79 -5.37 11.58 9.07
CA GLU A 79 -5.05 12.44 7.93
C GLU A 79 -3.55 12.73 7.97
N MET A 80 -2.75 11.75 7.55
CA MET A 80 -1.31 11.91 7.36
C MET A 80 -1.10 12.25 5.90
N LEU A 81 -1.25 13.54 5.59
CA LEU A 81 -0.52 14.27 4.55
C LEU A 81 -0.76 15.76 4.82
N PRO A 82 0.17 16.46 5.49
CA PRO A 82 0.12 17.92 5.49
C PRO A 82 0.17 18.39 4.03
N LYS A 83 -0.82 19.18 3.61
CA LYS A 83 -0.76 19.94 2.36
C LYS A 83 0.55 20.70 2.38
N SER A 84 1.39 20.40 1.39
CA SER A 84 2.66 21.04 1.05
C SER A 84 2.92 22.32 1.83
N ALA A 85 3.77 22.24 2.85
CA ALA A 85 4.33 23.43 3.48
C ALA A 85 5.10 24.20 2.40
N GLU A 86 4.52 25.30 1.92
CA GLU A 86 5.27 26.34 1.24
C GLU A 86 6.43 26.74 2.17
N LYS A 87 7.67 26.45 1.76
CA LYS A 87 8.84 26.92 2.50
C LYS A 87 8.87 28.44 2.42
N PRO A 88 8.80 29.19 3.53
CA PRO A 88 9.20 30.59 3.48
C PRO A 88 10.72 30.63 3.37
N ALA A 89 11.21 31.39 2.39
CA ALA A 89 12.60 31.79 2.31
C ALA A 89 12.98 32.73 3.47
N ALA A 90 14.29 32.80 3.75
CA ALA A 90 14.99 33.61 4.76
C ALA A 90 15.13 32.89 6.12
N GLN A 91 16.30 32.83 6.79
CA GLN A 91 17.43 33.76 6.84
C GLN A 91 18.74 32.97 7.06
N ARG A 92 19.81 33.33 6.31
CA ARG A 92 21.18 32.97 6.66
C ARG A 92 21.64 33.98 7.72
N GLU A 93 21.82 33.54 8.96
CA GLU A 93 22.58 34.31 9.94
C GLU A 93 23.68 33.43 10.54
N GLN A 94 24.89 33.96 10.38
CA GLN A 94 26.16 33.48 10.92
C GLN A 94 26.08 33.46 12.44
N ARG A 95 26.57 32.39 13.06
CA ARG A 95 27.17 32.45 14.38
C ARG A 95 28.47 31.66 14.36
N ASP A 96 29.55 32.42 14.33
CA ASP A 96 30.91 32.02 14.67
C ASP A 96 30.98 31.44 16.10
N ASP A 97 32.11 30.78 16.39
CA ASP A 97 32.70 30.42 17.69
C ASP A 97 32.37 29.07 18.36
N LEU A 98 33.23 28.05 18.14
CA LEU A 98 34.12 27.41 19.17
C LEU A 98 35.03 26.30 18.56
N PRO A 99 36.12 25.83 19.22
CA PRO A 99 37.46 25.66 18.62
C PRO A 99 37.80 24.17 18.35
N PRO A 100 38.97 23.85 17.74
CA PRO A 100 39.31 22.48 17.41
C PRO A 100 39.72 21.69 18.66
N ARG A 101 39.24 20.45 18.79
CA ARG A 101 39.75 19.50 19.80
C ARG A 101 40.90 18.71 19.19
N ILE A 102 42.11 19.11 19.58
CA ILE A 102 43.37 18.42 19.32
C ILE A 102 43.45 17.15 20.19
N GLY A 103 43.82 16.03 19.57
CA GLY A 103 44.72 15.03 20.17
C GLY A 103 44.09 13.87 20.94
N THR A 104 44.19 12.67 20.37
CA THR A 104 44.72 11.52 21.12
C THR A 104 45.69 10.78 20.20
N ALA A 105 46.88 10.54 20.75
CA ALA A 105 48.08 10.07 20.09
C ALA A 105 48.19 8.53 20.12
N ALA A 106 48.98 8.00 19.18
CA ALA A 106 49.73 6.74 19.23
C ALA A 106 48.90 5.43 19.36
N SER A 107 49.21 4.33 18.66
CA SER A 107 50.53 3.72 18.43
C SER A 107 50.44 2.66 17.30
N PRO A 108 51.59 2.15 16.80
CA PRO A 108 51.75 1.59 15.46
C PRO A 108 51.78 0.05 15.40
N ALA A 109 51.69 -0.47 14.17
CA ALA A 109 52.34 -1.70 13.69
C ALA A 109 52.54 -1.59 12.17
#